data_AF-A0A6L8GBQ0-F1
#
_entry.id   AF-A0A6L8GBQ0-F1
#
_cell.length_a   1.000
_cell.length_b   1.000
_cell.length_c   1.000
_cell.angle_alpha   90.00
_cell.angle_beta   90.00
_cell.angle_gamma   90.00
#
_symmetry.space_group_name_H-M   'P 1'
#
loop_
_entity.id
_entity.type
_entity.pdbx_description
1 polymer ?
#
loop_
_entity_poly.entity_id
_entity_poly.type
_entity_poly.pdbx_seq_one_letter_code
_entity_poly.pdbx_strand_id
1 'polypeptide(L)'
;MRSPPMNLIAELRADALSDNLFPALSVGMVVGVIGSAYLISVGALVFSGPLVPFLSQGTIMVLFGGFVVCLWIALTSGYRGAISMISVPSSMVLVMIASTIAVEGDAVARFVTTATVVIIGAVATGICFLMVGRFRLANLVRFIPYSVAGGFIAGTGVLLCVAALSLMGVTPDGQTVSSLLEPGALWRWTPGVVYGFGLVLATKRWSNHFILPASFLLIAMFYHLVLAGLGVSGDEARAAGLLFAGTAEGGLWHPFQSGDLARVDWAAVAAQVPNILTLIVVTLIAVAVHLSALELATNLELEWNGEFKAAGGAGVIAGLGAGPGGSLIFTFSSVPLIVE
;
A
#
# COMPACT_ATOMS: atom_id res chain seq x y z
N MET A 1 12.71 -0.72 30.67
CA MET A 1 12.13 0.24 31.64
C MET A 1 11.48 1.35 30.84
N ARG A 2 10.17 1.60 31.02
CA ARG A 2 9.51 2.75 30.38
C ARG A 2 10.12 4.02 30.96
N SER A 3 10.78 4.82 30.14
CA SER A 3 11.00 6.24 30.44
C SER A 3 9.63 6.88 30.74
N PRO A 4 9.54 7.85 31.67
CA PRO A 4 8.31 8.61 31.87
C PRO A 4 7.87 9.20 30.53
N PRO A 5 6.56 9.43 30.29
CA PRO A 5 6.12 10.04 29.04
C PRO A 5 6.77 11.43 28.95
N MET A 6 7.85 11.53 28.16
CA MET A 6 8.36 12.81 27.75
C MET A 6 7.24 13.46 26.94
N ASN A 7 7.03 14.76 27.15
CA ASN A 7 6.15 15.54 26.31
C ASN A 7 6.55 15.29 24.84
N LEU A 8 5.61 14.96 23.95
CA LEU A 8 5.89 14.66 22.54
C LEU A 8 6.82 15.72 21.90
N ILE A 9 6.64 16.98 22.30
CA ILE A 9 7.48 18.11 21.86
C ILE A 9 8.94 17.94 22.29
N ALA A 10 9.18 17.43 23.50
CA ALA A 10 10.52 17.16 24.00
C ALA A 10 11.18 15.96 23.29
N GLU A 11 10.42 14.92 22.94
CA GLU A 11 10.92 13.79 22.14
C GLU A 11 11.29 14.24 20.73
N LEU A 12 10.38 14.95 20.04
CA LEU A 12 10.64 15.49 18.70
C LEU A 12 11.87 16.41 18.68
N ARG A 13 12.04 17.23 19.74
CA ARG A 13 13.23 18.08 19.87
C ARG A 13 14.50 17.26 20.09
N ALA A 14 14.44 16.20 20.88
CA ALA A 14 15.60 15.33 21.11
C ALA A 14 15.99 14.59 19.81
N ASP A 15 15.02 14.06 19.07
CA ASP A 15 15.25 13.37 17.80
C ASP A 15 15.80 14.33 16.74
N ALA A 16 15.27 15.56 16.67
CA ALA A 16 15.77 16.61 15.77
C ALA A 16 17.19 17.10 16.09
N LEU A 17 17.65 16.89 17.32
CA LEU A 17 19.01 17.24 17.75
C LEU A 17 19.94 16.01 17.80
N SER A 18 19.46 14.83 17.39
CA SER A 18 20.24 13.60 17.42
C SER A 18 21.21 13.50 16.23
N ASP A 19 22.33 12.83 16.45
CA ASP A 19 23.30 12.53 15.38
C ASP A 19 22.70 11.61 14.29
N ASN A 20 21.60 10.94 14.60
CA ASN A 20 20.89 10.02 13.71
C ASN A 20 19.87 10.72 12.79
N LEU A 21 19.69 12.04 12.88
CA LEU A 21 18.72 12.78 12.06
C LEU A 21 18.99 12.61 10.56
N PHE A 22 20.23 12.80 10.13
CA PHE A 22 20.58 12.73 8.71
C PHE A 22 20.41 11.30 8.14
N PRO A 23 20.90 10.23 8.79
CA PRO A 23 20.56 8.86 8.44
C PRO A 23 19.05 8.60 8.37
N ALA A 24 18.28 9.04 9.38
CA ALA A 24 16.84 8.84 9.44
C ALA A 24 16.10 9.55 8.29
N LEU A 25 16.50 10.78 7.95
CA LEU A 25 15.95 11.51 6.80
C LEU A 25 16.30 10.82 5.48
N SER A 26 17.53 10.31 5.34
CA SER A 26 17.95 9.58 4.14
C SER A 26 17.13 8.30 3.95
N VAL A 27 16.98 7.49 5.01
CA VAL A 27 16.16 6.28 4.99
C VAL A 27 14.69 6.63 4.72
N GLY A 28 14.15 7.65 5.40
CA GLY A 28 12.79 8.13 5.20
C GLY A 28 12.52 8.59 3.77
N MET A 29 13.48 9.27 3.13
CA MET A 29 13.38 9.70 1.73
C MET A 29 13.42 8.50 0.77
N VAL A 30 14.34 7.57 0.98
CA VAL A 30 14.47 6.34 0.20
C VAL A 30 13.18 5.53 0.26
N VAL A 31 12.69 5.28 1.48
CA VAL A 31 11.44 4.55 1.72
C VAL A 31 10.23 5.32 1.21
N GLY A 32 10.22 6.65 1.33
CA GLY A 32 9.16 7.51 0.82
C GLY A 32 8.99 7.35 -0.68
N VAL A 33 10.07 7.38 -1.46
CA VAL A 33 10.03 7.16 -2.92
C VAL A 33 9.47 5.78 -3.26
N ILE A 34 9.93 4.73 -2.57
CA ILE A 34 9.48 3.35 -2.79
C ILE A 34 8.00 3.20 -2.41
N GLY A 35 7.61 3.76 -1.26
CA GLY A 35 6.24 3.75 -0.74
C GLY A 35 5.28 4.50 -1.65
N SER A 36 5.67 5.65 -2.20
CA SER A 36 4.87 6.38 -3.19
C SER A 36 4.65 5.56 -4.46
N ALA A 37 5.69 4.94 -5.01
CA ALA A 37 5.57 4.07 -6.18
C ALA A 37 4.62 2.88 -5.91
N TYR A 38 4.73 2.29 -4.73
CA TYR A 38 3.82 1.24 -4.29
C TYR A 38 2.36 1.73 -4.16
N LEU A 39 2.11 2.84 -3.49
CA LEU A 39 0.77 3.39 -3.30
C LEU A 39 0.11 3.82 -4.62
N ILE A 40 0.90 4.36 -5.56
CA ILE A 40 0.45 4.63 -6.93
C ILE A 40 0.03 3.33 -7.62
N SER A 41 0.81 2.26 -7.46
CA SER A 41 0.50 0.94 -8.04
C SER A 41 -0.79 0.35 -7.42
N VAL A 42 -1.00 0.51 -6.11
CA VAL A 42 -2.24 0.09 -5.44
C VAL A 42 -3.43 0.90 -5.94
N GLY A 43 -3.30 2.22 -6.06
CA GLY A 43 -4.33 3.08 -6.64
C GLY A 43 -4.67 2.67 -8.07
N ALA A 44 -3.65 2.41 -8.88
CA ALA A 44 -3.80 1.98 -10.27
C ALA A 44 -4.58 0.66 -10.40
N LEU A 45 -4.32 -0.29 -9.50
CA LEU A 45 -5.00 -1.58 -9.47
C LEU A 45 -6.45 -1.48 -8.97
N VAL A 46 -6.67 -0.76 -7.86
CA VAL A 46 -7.99 -0.62 -7.23
C VAL A 46 -8.95 0.16 -8.13
N PHE A 47 -8.48 1.22 -8.78
CA PHE A 47 -9.31 2.09 -9.63
C PHE A 47 -9.12 1.79 -11.12
N SER A 48 -8.89 0.52 -11.47
CA SER A 48 -8.72 0.06 -12.85
C SER A 48 -10.06 -0.19 -13.57
N GLY A 49 -9.96 -0.51 -14.88
CA GLY A 49 -11.10 -0.88 -15.71
C GLY A 49 -12.17 0.22 -15.79
N PRO A 50 -13.43 -0.03 -15.41
CA PRO A 50 -14.50 0.97 -15.45
C PRO A 50 -14.26 2.22 -14.58
N LEU A 51 -13.30 2.16 -13.66
CA LEU A 51 -12.94 3.26 -12.76
C LEU A 51 -11.80 4.14 -13.28
N VAL A 52 -11.23 3.83 -14.47
CA VAL A 52 -10.14 4.62 -15.09
C VAL A 52 -10.41 6.13 -15.16
N PRO A 53 -11.64 6.62 -15.43
CA PRO A 53 -11.93 8.06 -15.38
C PRO A 53 -11.66 8.72 -14.02
N PHE A 54 -11.66 7.94 -12.93
CA PHE A 54 -11.41 8.39 -11.56
C PHE A 54 -10.08 7.89 -11.00
N LEU A 55 -9.20 7.33 -11.84
CA LEU A 55 -7.92 6.76 -11.43
C LEU A 55 -7.07 7.73 -10.63
N SER A 56 -6.97 8.98 -11.09
CA SER A 56 -6.18 10.02 -10.42
C SER A 56 -6.75 10.32 -9.03
N GLN A 57 -8.07 10.51 -8.92
CA GLN A 57 -8.74 10.77 -7.64
C GLN A 57 -8.58 9.61 -6.66
N GLY A 58 -8.84 8.38 -7.10
CA GLY A 58 -8.67 7.19 -6.28
C GLY A 58 -7.21 6.94 -5.86
N THR A 59 -6.25 7.23 -6.74
CA THR A 59 -4.83 7.12 -6.39
C THR A 59 -4.40 8.14 -5.34
N ILE A 60 -4.90 9.38 -5.45
CA ILE A 60 -4.67 10.41 -4.43
C ILE A 60 -5.26 9.98 -3.08
N MET A 61 -6.44 9.33 -3.06
CA MET A 61 -7.02 8.74 -1.83
C MET A 61 -6.10 7.71 -1.19
N VAL A 62 -5.51 6.82 -1.99
CA VAL A 62 -4.55 5.82 -1.52
C VAL A 62 -3.28 6.47 -0.98
N LEU A 63 -2.74 7.49 -1.67
CA LEU A 63 -1.57 8.24 -1.24
C LEU A 63 -1.81 8.98 0.08
N PHE A 64 -2.96 9.63 0.23
CA PHE A 64 -3.34 10.31 1.46
C PHE A 64 -3.50 9.34 2.62
N GLY A 65 -4.19 8.20 2.41
CA GLY A 65 -4.29 7.16 3.44
C GLY A 65 -2.93 6.65 3.87
N GLY A 66 -2.02 6.39 2.92
CA GLY A 66 -0.63 6.02 3.20
C GLY A 66 0.11 7.08 4.02
N PHE A 67 -0.01 8.36 3.66
CA PHE A 67 0.58 9.48 4.41
C PHE A 67 0.07 9.54 5.86
N VAL A 68 -1.25 9.44 6.05
CA VAL A 68 -1.88 9.45 7.38
C VAL A 68 -1.44 8.26 8.21
N VAL A 69 -1.40 7.06 7.62
CA VAL A 69 -0.95 5.83 8.27
C VAL A 69 0.52 5.93 8.68
N CYS A 70 1.39 6.43 7.80
CA CYS A 70 2.81 6.72 8.10
C CYS A 70 2.94 7.66 9.30
N LEU A 71 2.29 8.82 9.22
CA LEU A 71 2.38 9.86 10.23
C LEU A 71 1.84 9.38 11.58
N TRP A 72 0.69 8.71 11.58
CA TRP A 72 0.07 8.21 12.81
C TRP A 72 0.94 7.14 13.49
N ILE A 73 1.43 6.17 12.73
CA ILE A 73 2.23 5.07 13.30
C ILE A 73 3.61 5.58 13.74
N ALA A 74 4.22 6.51 13.00
CA ALA A 74 5.47 7.15 13.43
C ALA A 74 5.34 7.85 14.81
N LEU A 75 4.14 8.35 15.15
CA LEU A 75 3.88 9.01 16.43
C LEU A 75 3.36 8.08 17.54
N THR A 76 2.83 6.90 17.19
CA THR A 76 2.10 6.04 18.15
C THR A 76 2.67 4.64 18.32
N SER A 77 3.52 4.17 17.42
CA SER A 77 4.19 2.87 17.52
C SER A 77 5.15 2.84 18.70
N GLY A 78 5.26 1.68 19.36
CA GLY A 78 6.28 1.44 20.36
C GLY A 78 7.66 1.12 19.78
N TYR A 79 7.73 0.89 18.46
CA TYR A 79 8.98 0.60 17.76
C TYR A 79 9.55 1.85 17.08
N ARG A 80 10.71 2.32 17.54
CA ARG A 80 11.45 3.43 16.94
C ARG A 80 12.06 2.94 15.61
N GLY A 81 11.59 3.50 14.50
CA GLY A 81 11.90 3.00 13.15
C GLY A 81 10.71 2.35 12.44
N ALA A 82 9.51 2.39 13.04
CA ALA A 82 8.29 1.92 12.41
C ALA A 82 7.99 2.68 11.10
N ILE A 83 7.95 1.94 10.01
CA ILE A 83 7.47 2.41 8.71
C ILE A 83 6.21 1.63 8.37
N SER A 84 5.17 2.35 7.99
CA SER A 84 3.86 1.78 7.75
C SER A 84 3.30 2.10 6.38
N MET A 85 2.48 1.20 5.87
CA MET A 85 1.69 1.40 4.66
C MET A 85 0.51 0.42 4.69
N ILE A 86 -0.35 0.48 3.69
CA ILE A 86 -1.22 -0.66 3.40
C ILE A 86 -0.38 -1.88 3.00
N SER A 87 -0.63 -3.04 3.62
CA SER A 87 0.09 -4.27 3.29
C SER A 87 -0.31 -4.78 1.89
N VAL A 88 0.62 -5.42 1.18
CA VAL A 88 0.35 -6.07 -0.13
C VAL A 88 -0.93 -6.91 -0.12
N PRO A 89 -1.11 -7.86 0.80
CA PRO A 89 -2.31 -8.71 0.79
C PRO A 89 -3.58 -7.92 1.08
N SER A 90 -3.55 -6.91 1.98
CA SER A 90 -4.70 -6.01 2.19
C SER A 90 -5.04 -5.23 0.91
N SER A 91 -4.04 -4.74 0.18
CA SER A 91 -4.24 -4.08 -1.11
C SER A 91 -4.90 -5.00 -2.13
N MET A 92 -4.50 -6.27 -2.20
CA MET A 92 -5.12 -7.23 -3.13
C MET A 92 -6.59 -7.51 -2.80
N VAL A 93 -6.96 -7.51 -1.52
CA VAL A 93 -8.37 -7.60 -1.12
C VAL A 93 -9.16 -6.35 -1.56
N LEU A 94 -8.57 -5.15 -1.48
CA LEU A 94 -9.21 -3.94 -2.01
C LEU A 94 -9.39 -3.98 -3.53
N VAL A 95 -8.41 -4.52 -4.26
CA VAL A 95 -8.52 -4.72 -5.72
C VAL A 95 -9.66 -5.69 -6.04
N MET A 96 -9.76 -6.80 -5.30
CA MET A 96 -10.87 -7.75 -5.43
C MET A 96 -12.22 -7.08 -5.15
N ILE A 97 -12.34 -6.35 -4.04
CA ILE A 97 -13.55 -5.59 -3.70
C ILE A 97 -13.96 -4.69 -4.87
N ALA A 98 -13.06 -3.85 -5.35
CA ALA A 98 -13.34 -2.91 -6.44
C ALA A 98 -13.80 -3.63 -7.72
N SER A 99 -13.22 -4.79 -8.04
CA SER A 99 -13.61 -5.59 -9.21
C SER A 99 -15.00 -6.22 -9.12
N THR A 100 -15.55 -6.39 -7.91
CA THR A 100 -16.85 -7.05 -7.68
C THR A 100 -18.01 -6.06 -7.47
N ILE A 101 -17.73 -4.76 -7.41
CA ILE A 101 -18.77 -3.73 -7.27
C ILE A 101 -19.47 -3.53 -8.61
N ALA A 102 -20.68 -4.08 -8.70
CA ALA A 102 -21.53 -4.00 -9.88
C ALA A 102 -22.52 -2.82 -9.76
N VAL A 103 -22.10 -1.62 -10.16
CA VAL A 103 -22.98 -0.45 -10.30
C VAL A 103 -23.11 -0.10 -11.78
N GLU A 104 -24.26 -0.38 -12.40
CA GLU A 104 -24.47 -0.21 -13.84
C GLU A 104 -24.75 1.23 -14.26
N GLY A 105 -24.31 1.62 -15.46
CA GLY A 105 -24.71 2.87 -16.13
C GLY A 105 -24.16 4.18 -15.53
N ASP A 106 -23.62 4.16 -14.31
CA ASP A 106 -23.14 5.35 -13.61
C ASP A 106 -21.71 5.17 -13.08
N ALA A 107 -20.75 5.75 -13.80
CA ALA A 107 -19.33 5.69 -13.44
C ALA A 107 -19.01 6.44 -12.13
N VAL A 108 -19.70 7.55 -11.84
CA VAL A 108 -19.50 8.31 -10.60
C VAL A 108 -20.06 7.51 -9.42
N ALA A 109 -21.28 6.95 -9.53
CA ALA A 109 -21.85 6.11 -8.48
C ALA A 109 -20.96 4.89 -8.21
N ARG A 110 -20.41 4.25 -9.25
CA ARG A 110 -19.45 3.15 -9.09
C ARG A 110 -18.19 3.58 -8.35
N PHE A 111 -17.61 4.73 -8.70
CA PHE A 111 -16.44 5.29 -8.02
C PHE A 111 -16.74 5.60 -6.55
N VAL A 112 -17.78 6.39 -6.26
CA VAL A 112 -18.11 6.81 -4.90
C VAL A 112 -18.51 5.62 -4.03
N THR A 113 -19.19 4.62 -4.59
CA THR A 113 -19.48 3.36 -3.91
C THR A 113 -18.20 2.60 -3.57
N THR A 114 -17.28 2.46 -4.52
CA THR A 114 -15.98 1.79 -4.30
C THR A 114 -15.15 2.51 -3.23
N ALA A 115 -15.03 3.83 -3.36
CA ALA A 115 -14.42 4.71 -2.37
C ALA A 115 -15.04 4.54 -0.97
N THR A 116 -16.37 4.48 -0.89
CA THR A 116 -17.10 4.27 0.36
C THR A 116 -16.79 2.90 0.98
N VAL A 117 -16.70 1.84 0.18
CA VAL A 117 -16.32 0.51 0.69
C VAL A 117 -14.88 0.48 1.19
N VAL A 118 -13.94 1.17 0.52
CA VAL A 118 -12.56 1.33 0.99
C VAL A 118 -12.53 2.04 2.36
N ILE A 119 -13.30 3.11 2.51
CA ILE A 119 -13.43 3.87 3.77
C ILE A 119 -14.00 3.02 4.89
N ILE A 120 -15.13 2.36 4.63
CA ILE A 120 -15.78 1.49 5.63
C ILE A 120 -14.84 0.34 5.99
N GLY A 121 -14.14 -0.25 5.02
CA GLY A 121 -13.15 -1.30 5.25
C GLY A 121 -11.99 -0.84 6.14
N ALA A 122 -11.47 0.36 5.90
CA ALA A 122 -10.41 0.97 6.72
C ALA A 122 -10.87 1.24 8.16
N VAL A 123 -12.05 1.86 8.32
CA VAL A 123 -12.61 2.16 9.64
C VAL A 123 -12.97 0.89 10.39
N ALA A 124 -13.61 -0.09 9.74
CA ALA A 124 -13.98 -1.36 10.36
C ALA A 124 -12.75 -2.16 10.80
N THR A 125 -11.73 -2.25 9.94
CA THR A 125 -10.43 -2.87 10.30
C THR A 125 -9.79 -2.13 11.46
N GLY A 126 -9.81 -0.80 11.43
CA GLY A 126 -9.29 0.06 12.49
C GLY A 126 -9.97 -0.21 13.85
N ILE A 127 -11.30 -0.23 13.88
CA ILE A 127 -12.10 -0.54 15.07
C ILE A 127 -11.78 -1.94 15.59
N CYS A 128 -11.75 -2.96 14.70
CA CYS A 128 -11.39 -4.32 15.09
C CYS A 128 -10.00 -4.39 15.74
N PHE A 129 -9.01 -3.69 15.20
CA PHE A 129 -7.66 -3.70 15.74
C PHE A 129 -7.55 -2.95 17.07
N LEU A 130 -8.28 -1.83 17.22
CA LEU A 130 -8.43 -1.16 18.50
C LEU A 130 -9.04 -2.10 19.54
N MET A 131 -10.06 -2.89 19.19
CA MET A 131 -10.65 -3.90 20.07
C MET A 131 -9.63 -5.00 20.42
N VAL A 132 -8.91 -5.55 19.43
CA VAL A 132 -7.86 -6.57 19.65
C VAL A 132 -6.82 -6.06 20.65
N GLY A 133 -6.30 -4.86 20.46
CA GLY A 133 -5.33 -4.26 21.38
C GLY A 133 -5.93 -3.88 22.74
N ARG A 134 -7.19 -3.43 22.79
CA ARG A 134 -7.86 -3.02 24.04
C ARG A 134 -8.17 -4.21 24.96
N PHE A 135 -8.57 -5.34 24.38
CA PHE A 135 -8.88 -6.58 25.11
C PHE A 135 -7.68 -7.51 25.27
N ARG A 136 -6.49 -7.07 24.85
CA ARG A 136 -5.24 -7.82 24.91
C ARG A 136 -5.27 -9.15 24.14
N LEU A 137 -6.04 -9.17 23.04
CA LEU A 137 -6.21 -10.34 22.18
C LEU A 137 -5.06 -10.52 21.19
N ALA A 138 -4.14 -9.54 21.08
CA ALA A 138 -2.99 -9.68 20.18
C ALA A 138 -2.10 -10.87 20.57
N ASN A 139 -2.08 -11.25 21.85
CA ASN A 139 -1.41 -12.46 22.31
C ASN A 139 -1.99 -13.75 21.71
N LEU A 140 -3.28 -13.78 21.37
CA LEU A 140 -3.88 -14.91 20.66
C LEU A 140 -3.41 -14.96 19.21
N VAL A 141 -3.24 -13.79 18.60
CA VAL A 141 -2.75 -13.64 17.22
C VAL A 141 -1.30 -14.12 17.08
N ARG A 142 -0.49 -14.02 18.15
CA ARG A 142 0.88 -14.56 18.20
C ARG A 142 0.95 -16.07 17.96
N PHE A 143 -0.15 -16.80 18.14
CA PHE A 143 -0.20 -18.26 17.94
C PHE A 143 -0.49 -18.67 16.48
N ILE A 144 -0.53 -17.73 15.52
CA ILE A 144 -0.64 -18.09 14.10
C ILE A 144 0.50 -19.06 13.74
N PRO A 145 0.19 -20.29 13.31
CA PRO A 145 1.22 -21.28 12.99
C PRO A 145 2.11 -20.80 11.85
N TYR A 146 3.40 -21.18 11.89
CA TYR A 146 4.34 -20.90 10.81
C TYR A 146 3.86 -21.43 9.45
N SER A 147 3.10 -22.52 9.41
CA SER A 147 2.50 -23.05 8.19
C SER A 147 1.47 -22.09 7.57
N VAL A 148 0.67 -21.42 8.40
CA VAL A 148 -0.31 -20.42 7.94
C VAL A 148 0.40 -19.17 7.44
N ALA A 149 1.40 -18.68 8.19
CA ALA A 149 2.22 -17.54 7.77
C ALA A 149 2.95 -17.83 6.44
N GLY A 150 3.54 -19.02 6.30
CA GLY A 150 4.19 -19.46 5.06
C GLY A 150 3.24 -19.51 3.87
N GLY A 151 2.06 -20.10 4.04
CA GLY A 151 1.01 -20.10 3.00
C GLY A 151 0.52 -18.70 2.64
N PHE A 152 0.35 -17.83 3.63
CA PHE A 152 -0.05 -16.44 3.44
C PHE A 152 0.98 -15.64 2.63
N ILE A 153 2.27 -15.78 2.95
CA ILE A 153 3.36 -15.13 2.19
C ILE A 153 3.43 -15.67 0.76
N ALA A 154 3.35 -16.99 0.59
CA ALA A 154 3.36 -17.62 -0.73
C ALA A 154 2.17 -17.15 -1.59
N GLY A 155 0.95 -17.13 -1.03
CA GLY A 155 -0.25 -16.64 -1.70
C GLY A 155 -0.14 -15.15 -2.05
N THR A 156 0.39 -14.33 -1.15
CA THR A 156 0.67 -12.91 -1.41
C THR A 156 1.62 -12.73 -2.59
N GLY A 157 2.67 -13.55 -2.69
CA GLY A 157 3.60 -13.53 -3.83
C GLY A 157 2.91 -13.84 -5.16
N VAL A 158 2.03 -14.86 -5.20
CA VAL A 158 1.25 -15.18 -6.40
C VAL A 158 0.33 -14.02 -6.79
N LEU A 159 -0.39 -13.43 -5.82
CA LEU A 159 -1.27 -12.29 -6.07
C LEU A 159 -0.49 -11.07 -6.59
N LEU A 160 0.71 -10.82 -6.07
CA LEU A 160 1.58 -9.76 -6.55
C LEU A 160 2.00 -9.98 -8.01
N CYS A 161 2.36 -11.22 -8.38
CA CYS A 161 2.66 -11.57 -9.78
C CYS A 161 1.46 -11.33 -10.70
N VAL A 162 0.26 -11.77 -10.29
CA VAL A 162 -0.98 -11.55 -11.05
C VAL A 162 -1.27 -10.06 -11.19
N ALA A 163 -1.12 -9.27 -10.12
CA ALA A 163 -1.35 -7.83 -10.16
C ALA A 163 -0.34 -7.11 -11.06
N ALA A 164 0.94 -7.50 -11.02
CA ALA A 164 1.97 -6.96 -11.90
C ALA A 164 1.68 -7.24 -13.38
N LEU A 165 1.23 -8.46 -13.72
CA LEU A 165 0.81 -8.80 -15.07
C LEU A 165 -0.42 -7.97 -15.50
N SER A 166 -1.40 -7.81 -14.62
CA SER A 166 -2.57 -6.98 -14.89
C SER A 166 -2.21 -5.52 -15.16
N LEU A 167 -1.23 -4.95 -14.44
CA LEU A 167 -0.69 -3.61 -14.72
C LEU A 167 0.01 -3.53 -16.07
N MET A 168 0.60 -4.63 -16.54
CA MET A 168 1.19 -4.73 -17.88
C MET A 168 0.13 -5.00 -18.98
N GLY A 169 -1.15 -4.95 -18.63
CA GLY A 169 -2.25 -5.17 -19.58
C GLY A 169 -2.40 -6.64 -20.00
N VAL A 170 -2.04 -7.56 -19.10
CA VAL A 170 -2.18 -9.00 -19.26
C VAL A 170 -3.02 -9.52 -18.10
N THR A 171 -4.28 -9.90 -18.34
CA THR A 171 -5.16 -10.44 -17.32
C THR A 171 -5.06 -11.97 -17.30
N PRO A 172 -4.44 -12.58 -16.27
CA PRO A 172 -4.36 -14.03 -16.20
C PRO A 172 -5.75 -14.57 -15.85
N ASP A 173 -6.42 -15.22 -16.78
CA ASP A 173 -7.76 -15.81 -16.58
C ASP A 173 -7.72 -17.14 -15.80
N GLY A 174 -6.53 -17.59 -15.38
CA GLY A 174 -6.30 -18.84 -14.65
C GLY A 174 -6.54 -20.11 -15.47
N GLN A 175 -7.16 -19.99 -16.65
CA GLN A 175 -7.52 -21.10 -17.53
C GLN A 175 -6.55 -21.20 -18.73
N THR A 176 -5.88 -20.11 -19.08
CA THR A 176 -5.16 -20.00 -20.36
C THR A 176 -3.76 -19.45 -20.14
N VAL A 177 -2.85 -20.24 -19.58
CA VAL A 177 -1.40 -19.89 -19.49
C VAL A 177 -0.84 -19.57 -20.89
N SER A 178 -1.42 -20.14 -21.95
CA SER A 178 -1.06 -19.84 -23.34
C SER A 178 -1.32 -18.40 -23.75
N SER A 179 -2.26 -17.68 -23.11
CA SER A 179 -2.49 -16.25 -23.36
C SER A 179 -1.27 -15.39 -22.99
N LEU A 180 -0.46 -15.84 -22.02
CA LEU A 180 0.79 -15.18 -21.62
C LEU A 180 1.90 -15.32 -22.67
N LEU A 181 1.79 -16.34 -23.53
CA LEU A 181 2.77 -16.66 -24.59
C LEU A 181 2.41 -16.03 -25.94
N GLU A 182 1.28 -15.32 -26.02
CA GLU A 182 0.93 -14.58 -27.23
C GLU A 182 2.00 -13.49 -27.50
N PRO A 183 2.41 -13.29 -28.77
CA PRO A 183 3.46 -12.32 -29.10
C PRO A 183 3.22 -10.92 -28.55
N GLY A 184 1.96 -10.47 -28.55
CA GLY A 184 1.56 -9.18 -27.99
C GLY A 184 1.67 -9.12 -26.46
N ALA A 185 1.36 -10.22 -25.76
CA ALA A 185 1.50 -10.31 -24.32
C ALA A 185 2.98 -10.36 -23.91
N LEU A 186 3.81 -11.15 -24.62
CA LEU A 186 5.25 -11.23 -24.39
C LEU A 186 5.91 -9.85 -24.45
N TRP A 187 5.57 -9.02 -25.43
CA TRP A 187 6.13 -7.66 -25.54
C TRP A 187 5.77 -6.77 -24.35
N ARG A 188 4.61 -6.98 -23.73
CA ARG A 188 4.12 -6.18 -22.60
C ARG A 188 4.78 -6.56 -21.28
N TRP A 189 4.92 -7.86 -20.98
CA TRP A 189 5.41 -8.30 -19.67
C TRP A 189 6.91 -8.59 -19.62
N THR A 190 7.55 -8.96 -20.75
CA THR A 190 8.98 -9.30 -20.75
C THR A 190 9.90 -8.17 -20.27
N PRO A 191 9.70 -6.88 -20.61
CA PRO A 191 10.56 -5.82 -20.09
C PRO A 191 10.47 -5.70 -18.57
N GLY A 192 9.27 -5.86 -18.01
CA GLY A 192 9.05 -5.84 -16.57
C GLY A 192 9.73 -7.01 -15.85
N VAL A 193 9.68 -8.21 -16.43
CA VAL A 193 10.37 -9.39 -15.88
C VAL A 193 11.89 -9.24 -15.98
N VAL A 194 12.41 -8.77 -17.12
CA VAL A 194 13.85 -8.50 -17.28
C VAL A 194 14.33 -7.48 -16.25
N TYR A 195 13.57 -6.40 -16.05
CA TYR A 195 13.86 -5.39 -15.04
C TYR A 195 13.84 -5.99 -13.63
N GLY A 196 12.81 -6.77 -13.28
CA GLY A 196 12.68 -7.42 -11.98
C GLY A 196 13.84 -8.38 -11.69
N PHE A 197 14.20 -9.25 -12.64
CA PHE A 197 15.36 -10.13 -12.50
C PHE A 197 16.67 -9.36 -12.38
N GLY A 198 16.86 -8.32 -13.20
CA GLY A 198 18.03 -7.44 -13.11
C GLY A 198 18.15 -6.78 -11.74
N LEU A 199 17.04 -6.32 -11.17
CA LEU A 199 16.99 -5.72 -9.85
C LEU A 199 17.33 -6.73 -8.74
N VAL A 200 16.82 -7.96 -8.82
CA VAL A 200 17.16 -9.03 -7.88
C VAL A 200 18.65 -9.38 -7.95
N LEU A 201 19.23 -9.47 -9.15
CA LEU A 201 20.66 -9.72 -9.31
C LEU A 201 21.51 -8.57 -8.76
N ALA A 202 21.12 -7.32 -9.04
CA ALA A 202 21.82 -6.14 -8.54
C ALA A 202 21.81 -6.07 -7.00
N THR A 203 20.64 -6.28 -6.39
CA THR A 203 20.48 -6.27 -4.92
C THR A 203 21.16 -7.45 -4.24
N LYS A 204 21.28 -8.61 -4.90
CA LYS A 204 22.10 -9.73 -4.40
C LYS A 204 23.61 -9.48 -4.54
N ARG A 205 24.03 -8.77 -5.59
CA ARG A 205 25.46 -8.56 -5.90
C ARG A 205 26.07 -7.40 -5.11
N TRP A 206 25.25 -6.40 -4.76
CA TRP A 206 25.67 -5.18 -4.08
C TRP A 206 24.76 -4.87 -2.89
N SER A 207 25.35 -4.69 -1.71
CA SER A 207 24.65 -4.30 -0.48
C SER A 207 24.52 -2.78 -0.39
N ASN A 208 23.78 -2.17 -1.32
CA ASN A 208 23.57 -0.72 -1.34
C ASN A 208 22.07 -0.37 -1.35
N HIS A 209 21.62 0.32 -0.31
CA HIS A 209 20.23 0.75 -0.11
C HIS A 209 19.73 1.72 -1.20
N PHE A 210 20.62 2.38 -1.93
CA PHE A 210 20.28 3.27 -3.03
C PHE A 210 19.94 2.54 -4.33
N ILE A 211 20.14 1.22 -4.43
CA ILE A 211 19.84 0.45 -5.65
C ILE A 211 18.36 0.54 -6.02
N LEU A 212 17.46 0.33 -5.05
CA LEU A 212 16.01 0.37 -5.33
C LEU A 212 15.56 1.77 -5.77
N PRO A 213 15.83 2.86 -5.02
CA PRO A 213 15.43 4.20 -5.42
C PRO A 213 16.07 4.64 -6.75
N ALA A 214 17.37 4.39 -6.93
CA ALA A 214 18.05 4.74 -8.17
C ALA A 214 17.46 3.97 -9.36
N SER A 215 17.13 2.69 -9.19
CA SER A 215 16.49 1.90 -10.24
C SER A 215 15.15 2.49 -10.70
N PHE A 216 14.31 2.95 -9.76
CA PHE A 216 13.04 3.61 -10.08
C PHE A 216 13.25 4.93 -10.82
N LEU A 217 14.21 5.75 -10.41
CA LEU A 217 14.53 7.00 -11.10
C LEU A 217 15.09 6.75 -12.51
N LEU A 218 15.99 5.78 -12.64
CA LEU A 218 16.61 5.41 -13.92
C LEU A 218 15.58 4.85 -14.90
N ILE A 219 14.68 3.96 -14.45
CA ILE A 219 13.65 3.40 -15.33
C ILE A 219 12.62 4.45 -15.73
N ALA A 220 12.24 5.36 -14.83
CA ALA A 220 11.36 6.48 -15.15
C ALA A 220 12.01 7.41 -16.18
N MET A 221 13.28 7.78 -15.97
CA MET A 221 14.05 8.60 -16.91
C MET A 221 14.17 7.92 -18.28
N PHE A 222 14.53 6.63 -18.30
CA PHE A 222 14.62 5.84 -19.52
C PHE A 222 13.29 5.83 -20.28
N TYR A 223 12.17 5.61 -19.58
CA TYR A 223 10.85 5.61 -20.20
C TYR A 223 10.49 6.96 -20.82
N HIS A 224 10.76 8.07 -20.13
CA HIS A 224 10.55 9.41 -20.67
C HIS A 224 11.45 9.71 -21.89
N LEU A 225 12.70 9.25 -21.88
CA LEU A 225 13.60 9.38 -23.03
C LEU A 225 13.11 8.58 -24.25
N VAL A 226 12.55 7.38 -24.03
CA VAL A 226 11.94 6.58 -25.11
C VAL A 226 10.73 7.30 -25.70
N LEU A 227 9.84 7.85 -24.86
CA LEU A 227 8.69 8.63 -25.34
C LEU A 227 9.13 9.85 -26.16
N ALA A 228 10.13 10.59 -25.68
CA ALA A 228 10.69 11.73 -26.39
C ALA A 228 11.32 11.33 -27.73
N GLY A 229 12.03 10.19 -27.78
CA GLY A 229 12.60 9.64 -29.00
C GLY A 229 11.56 9.17 -30.03
N LEU A 230 10.37 8.74 -29.56
CA LEU A 230 9.22 8.39 -30.39
C LEU A 230 8.38 9.61 -30.82
N GLY A 231 8.71 10.82 -30.32
CA GLY A 231 7.94 12.03 -30.58
C GLY A 231 6.58 12.06 -29.89
N VAL A 232 6.32 11.15 -28.95
CA VAL A 232 5.06 11.10 -28.19
C VAL A 232 5.10 12.17 -27.12
N SER A 233 4.16 13.11 -27.17
CA SER A 233 4.07 14.16 -26.15
C SER A 233 3.64 13.59 -24.79
N GLY A 234 3.98 14.29 -23.71
CA GLY A 234 3.56 13.87 -22.37
C GLY A 234 2.04 13.76 -22.22
N ASP A 235 1.29 14.62 -22.93
CA ASP A 235 -0.17 14.62 -22.89
C ASP A 235 -0.76 13.46 -23.71
N GLU A 236 -0.17 13.13 -24.86
CA GLU A 236 -0.53 11.92 -25.62
C GLU A 236 -0.24 10.65 -24.81
N ALA A 237 0.89 10.60 -24.10
CA ALA A 237 1.22 9.46 -23.25
C ALA A 237 0.25 9.32 -22.07
N ARG A 238 -0.21 10.42 -21.46
CA ARG A 238 -1.27 10.39 -20.43
C ARG A 238 -2.61 9.95 -21.01
N ALA A 239 -2.99 10.51 -22.16
CA ALA A 239 -4.24 10.15 -22.85
C ALA A 239 -4.25 8.67 -23.29
N ALA A 240 -3.08 8.12 -23.64
CA ALA A 240 -2.90 6.71 -23.96
C ALA A 240 -2.78 5.79 -22.72
N GLY A 241 -2.86 6.32 -21.49
CA GLY A 241 -2.72 5.56 -20.25
C GLY A 241 -1.31 5.05 -19.98
N LEU A 242 -0.30 5.58 -20.69
CA LEU A 242 1.11 5.22 -20.53
C LEU A 242 1.77 5.95 -19.34
N LEU A 243 1.29 7.16 -19.02
CA LEU A 243 1.71 7.95 -17.87
C LEU A 243 0.53 8.23 -16.96
N PHE A 244 0.82 8.42 -15.67
CA PHE A 244 -0.18 8.90 -14.71
C PHE A 244 -0.71 10.26 -15.16
N ALA A 245 -2.00 10.32 -15.49
CA ALA A 245 -2.72 11.58 -15.66
C ALA A 245 -2.69 12.26 -14.28
N GLY A 246 -2.03 13.42 -14.18
CA GLY A 246 -1.73 14.09 -12.91
C GLY A 246 -2.96 14.44 -12.05
N THR A 247 -2.77 15.29 -11.06
CA THR A 247 -3.88 15.76 -10.21
C THR A 247 -4.91 16.51 -11.06
N ALA A 248 -6.20 16.21 -10.88
CA ALA A 248 -7.28 16.92 -11.56
C ALA A 248 -7.21 18.44 -11.30
N GLU A 249 -7.60 19.26 -12.29
CA GLU A 249 -7.75 20.70 -12.13
C GLU A 249 -8.79 20.98 -11.02
N GLY A 250 -8.34 21.44 -9.84
CA GLY A 250 -9.25 21.70 -8.72
C GLY A 250 -8.66 21.64 -7.29
N GLY A 251 -7.41 21.21 -7.12
CA GLY A 251 -6.72 21.21 -5.81
C GLY A 251 -6.17 19.84 -5.41
N LEU A 252 -5.39 19.79 -4.33
CA LEU A 252 -4.67 18.57 -3.91
C LEU A 252 -5.54 17.52 -3.22
N TRP A 253 -6.69 17.89 -2.64
CA TRP A 253 -7.50 16.97 -1.84
C TRP A 253 -9.01 17.31 -1.82
N HIS A 254 -9.74 16.74 -2.78
CA HIS A 254 -11.21 16.76 -2.83
C HIS A 254 -11.72 15.36 -3.21
N PRO A 255 -11.79 14.41 -2.26
CA PRO A 255 -12.13 13.01 -2.56
C PRO A 255 -13.58 12.84 -3.06
N PHE A 256 -14.47 13.76 -2.69
CA PHE A 256 -15.87 13.78 -3.10
C PHE A 256 -16.31 15.21 -3.43
N GLN A 257 -17.11 15.38 -4.49
CA GLN A 257 -17.81 16.62 -4.78
C GLN A 257 -19.10 16.72 -3.95
N SER A 258 -19.65 17.93 -3.82
CA SER A 258 -20.92 18.15 -3.15
C SER A 258 -22.03 17.37 -3.86
N GLY A 259 -22.66 16.41 -3.15
CA GLY A 259 -23.73 15.57 -3.69
C GLY A 259 -23.29 14.19 -4.17
N ASP A 260 -21.99 13.90 -4.26
CA ASP A 260 -21.49 12.58 -4.67
C ASP A 260 -21.91 11.49 -3.68
N LEU A 261 -21.92 11.80 -2.38
CA LEU A 261 -22.34 10.87 -1.33
C LEU A 261 -23.81 10.43 -1.46
N ALA A 262 -24.65 11.21 -2.15
CA ALA A 262 -26.03 10.81 -2.43
C ALA A 262 -26.14 9.73 -3.52
N ARG A 263 -25.06 9.51 -4.30
CA ARG A 263 -24.97 8.51 -5.36
C ARG A 263 -24.35 7.19 -4.90
N VAL A 264 -24.08 7.07 -3.60
CA VAL A 264 -23.61 5.80 -3.01
C VAL A 264 -24.69 4.76 -3.14
N ASP A 265 -24.37 3.65 -3.81
CA ASP A 265 -25.24 2.47 -3.82
C ASP A 265 -25.02 1.67 -2.54
N TRP A 266 -25.88 1.92 -1.54
CA TRP A 266 -25.81 1.25 -0.25
C TRP A 266 -26.10 -0.26 -0.33
N ALA A 267 -26.83 -0.73 -1.35
CA ALA A 267 -27.04 -2.16 -1.55
C ALA A 267 -25.75 -2.83 -2.03
N ALA A 268 -25.04 -2.19 -2.96
CA ALA A 268 -23.70 -2.63 -3.37
C ALA A 268 -22.70 -2.57 -2.21
N VAL A 269 -22.73 -1.54 -1.36
CA VAL A 269 -21.90 -1.48 -0.13
C VAL A 269 -22.22 -2.65 0.80
N ALA A 270 -23.50 -2.94 1.06
CA ALA A 270 -23.90 -4.04 1.94
C ALA A 270 -23.49 -5.41 1.38
N ALA A 271 -23.52 -5.60 0.07
CA ALA A 271 -23.05 -6.81 -0.59
C ALA A 271 -21.54 -7.06 -0.39
N GLN A 272 -20.76 -6.02 -0.06
CA GLN A 272 -19.32 -6.11 0.19
C GLN A 272 -18.96 -6.44 1.64
N VAL A 273 -19.93 -6.59 2.55
CA VAL A 273 -19.68 -6.95 3.96
C VAL A 273 -18.80 -8.21 4.11
N PRO A 274 -19.04 -9.33 3.38
CA PRO A 274 -18.16 -10.50 3.46
C PRO A 274 -16.71 -10.18 3.07
N ASN A 275 -16.51 -9.37 2.02
CA ASN A 275 -15.18 -9.00 1.56
C ASN A 275 -14.48 -8.03 2.53
N ILE A 276 -15.23 -7.16 3.22
CA ILE A 276 -14.71 -6.34 4.32
C ILE A 276 -14.25 -7.24 5.49
N LEU A 277 -15.01 -8.28 5.84
CA LEU A 277 -14.57 -9.26 6.85
C LEU A 277 -13.29 -9.97 6.43
N THR A 278 -13.16 -10.35 5.15
CA THR A 278 -11.91 -10.88 4.59
C THR A 278 -10.77 -9.88 4.72
N LEU A 279 -11.00 -8.59 4.41
CA LEU A 279 -10.00 -7.53 4.55
C LEU A 279 -9.50 -7.44 6.00
N ILE A 280 -10.40 -7.49 6.99
CA ILE A 280 -10.05 -7.44 8.42
C ILE A 280 -9.15 -8.63 8.79
N VAL A 281 -9.54 -9.85 8.42
CA VAL A 281 -8.78 -11.07 8.75
C VAL A 281 -7.42 -11.09 8.04
N VAL A 282 -7.39 -10.77 6.75
CA VAL A 282 -6.15 -10.70 5.96
C VAL A 282 -5.19 -9.67 6.52
N THR A 283 -5.70 -8.49 6.89
CA THR A 283 -4.87 -7.44 7.50
C THR A 283 -4.38 -7.88 8.89
N LEU A 284 -5.19 -8.58 9.67
CA LEU A 284 -4.78 -9.10 10.99
C LEU A 284 -3.61 -10.07 10.86
N ILE A 285 -3.69 -11.01 9.90
CA ILE A 285 -2.60 -11.96 9.62
C ILE A 285 -1.37 -11.20 9.11
N ALA A 286 -1.54 -10.21 8.23
CA ALA A 286 -0.44 -9.38 7.73
C ALA A 286 0.31 -8.67 8.86
N VAL A 287 -0.42 -8.05 9.80
CA VAL A 287 0.18 -7.42 10.99
C VAL A 287 0.94 -8.44 11.82
N ALA A 288 0.35 -9.60 12.08
CA ALA A 288 0.99 -10.65 12.87
C ALA A 288 2.31 -11.13 12.24
N VAL A 289 2.32 -11.33 10.92
CA VAL A 289 3.51 -11.73 10.16
C VAL A 289 4.57 -10.64 10.20
N HIS A 290 4.20 -9.37 10.00
CA HIS A 290 5.14 -8.25 10.06
C HIS A 290 5.73 -8.05 11.46
N LEU A 291 4.92 -8.14 12.52
CA LEU A 291 5.41 -8.04 13.89
C LEU A 291 6.33 -9.20 14.25
N SER A 292 5.97 -10.44 13.90
CA SER A 292 6.81 -11.61 14.15
C SER A 292 8.15 -11.53 13.41
N ALA A 293 8.14 -11.09 12.14
CA ALA A 293 9.35 -10.91 11.36
C ALA A 293 10.23 -9.78 11.93
N LEU A 294 9.63 -8.72 12.45
CA LEU A 294 10.35 -7.63 13.09
C LEU A 294 10.97 -8.04 14.43
N GLU A 295 10.24 -8.77 15.29
CA GLU A 295 10.79 -9.35 16.53
C GLU A 295 11.99 -10.24 16.22
N LEU A 296 11.87 -11.10 15.21
CA LEU A 296 12.94 -12.01 14.81
C LEU A 296 14.18 -11.28 14.28
N ALA A 297 13.99 -10.21 13.49
CA ALA A 297 15.10 -9.46 12.90
C ALA A 297 15.79 -8.52 13.90
N THR A 298 15.03 -7.95 14.84
CA THR A 298 15.56 -7.02 15.85
C THR A 298 16.04 -7.72 17.11
N ASN A 299 15.65 -8.98 17.32
CA ASN A 299 15.82 -9.69 18.58
C ASN A 299 15.21 -8.92 19.78
N LEU A 300 14.12 -8.18 19.54
CA LEU A 300 13.37 -7.43 20.54
C LEU A 300 11.98 -8.01 20.71
N GLU A 301 11.47 -7.98 21.94
CA GLU A 301 10.06 -8.28 22.20
C GLU A 301 9.21 -7.01 22.01
N LEU A 302 8.26 -7.06 21.08
CA LEU A 302 7.36 -5.96 20.80
C LEU A 302 6.10 -6.04 21.67
N GLU A 303 5.53 -4.89 22.02
CA GLU A 303 4.24 -4.83 22.71
C GLU A 303 3.11 -4.90 21.68
N TRP A 304 2.73 -6.11 21.28
CA TRP A 304 1.77 -6.32 20.17
C TRP A 304 0.44 -5.58 20.38
N ASN A 305 -0.08 -5.45 21.60
CA ASN A 305 -1.36 -4.76 21.80
C ASN A 305 -1.25 -3.25 21.51
N GLY A 306 -0.09 -2.65 21.76
CA GLY A 306 0.25 -1.29 21.40
C GLY A 306 0.29 -1.11 19.89
N GLU A 307 0.95 -2.04 19.18
CA GLU A 307 1.00 -2.01 17.71
C GLU A 307 -0.37 -2.21 17.07
N PHE A 308 -1.21 -3.10 17.61
CA PHE A 308 -2.60 -3.23 17.15
C PHE A 308 -3.42 -1.96 17.42
N LYS A 309 -3.20 -1.26 18.54
CA LYS A 309 -3.86 0.04 18.77
C LYS A 309 -3.36 1.12 17.82
N ALA A 310 -2.07 1.17 17.54
CA ALA A 310 -1.46 2.12 16.60
C ALA A 310 -2.01 1.89 15.19
N ALA A 311 -1.98 0.65 14.68
CA ALA A 311 -2.57 0.28 13.41
C ALA A 311 -4.08 0.52 13.36
N GLY A 312 -4.78 0.25 14.47
CA GLY A 312 -6.21 0.50 14.60
C GLY A 312 -6.59 1.98 14.48
N GLY A 313 -5.87 2.85 15.20
CA GLY A 313 -6.02 4.30 15.11
C GLY A 313 -5.70 4.84 13.71
N ALA A 314 -4.61 4.34 13.10
CA ALA A 314 -4.25 4.69 11.73
C ALA A 314 -5.36 4.34 10.74
N GLY A 315 -5.96 3.16 10.85
CA GLY A 315 -7.08 2.75 9.98
C GLY A 315 -8.31 3.64 10.12
N VAL A 316 -8.69 4.01 11.34
CA VAL A 316 -9.84 4.90 11.58
C VAL A 316 -9.58 6.30 11.02
N ILE A 317 -8.41 6.89 11.30
CA ILE A 317 -8.11 8.27 10.88
C ILE A 317 -7.90 8.36 9.36
N ALA A 318 -7.21 7.38 8.77
CA ALA A 318 -7.08 7.30 7.33
C ALA A 318 -8.44 7.14 6.65
N GLY A 319 -9.32 6.27 7.17
CA GLY A 319 -10.67 6.07 6.64
C GLY A 319 -11.54 7.33 6.73
N LEU A 320 -11.50 8.05 7.86
CA LEU A 320 -12.20 9.33 8.02
C LEU A 320 -11.71 10.39 7.03
N GLY A 321 -10.43 10.35 6.69
CA GLY A 321 -9.85 11.14 5.62
C GLY A 321 -9.89 10.45 4.25
N ALA A 322 -10.91 9.64 3.96
CA ALA A 322 -11.15 9.01 2.67
C ALA A 322 -10.02 8.12 2.10
N GLY A 323 -9.08 7.65 2.93
CA GLY A 323 -7.97 6.80 2.53
C GLY A 323 -8.07 5.37 3.07
N PRO A 324 -7.35 4.42 2.48
CA PRO A 324 -7.23 3.08 3.05
C PRO A 324 -6.43 3.11 4.36
N GLY A 325 -6.72 2.14 5.24
CA GLY A 325 -5.92 1.89 6.43
C GLY A 325 -4.60 1.18 6.13
N GLY A 326 -3.77 1.02 7.16
CA GLY A 326 -2.52 0.29 7.04
C GLY A 326 -1.88 0.03 8.39
N SER A 327 -0.68 -0.54 8.34
CA SER A 327 0.03 -1.04 9.51
C SER A 327 1.53 -0.96 9.30
N LEU A 328 2.29 -1.21 10.36
CA LEU A 328 3.73 -1.39 10.27
C LEU A 328 4.07 -2.49 9.24
N ILE A 329 5.08 -2.24 8.41
CA ILE A 329 5.60 -3.19 7.43
C ILE A 329 7.06 -3.49 7.75
N PHE A 330 7.33 -4.76 8.02
CA PHE A 330 8.66 -5.27 8.37
C PHE A 330 9.74 -4.87 7.36
N THR A 331 9.51 -5.10 6.06
CA THR A 331 10.50 -4.91 5.00
C THR A 331 11.08 -3.50 4.93
N PHE A 332 10.29 -2.48 5.28
CA PHE A 332 10.75 -1.11 5.33
C PHE A 332 11.28 -0.73 6.71
N SER A 333 10.67 -1.26 7.77
CA SER A 333 11.07 -1.00 9.16
C SER A 333 12.40 -1.65 9.54
N SER A 334 12.93 -2.57 8.74
CA SER A 334 14.25 -3.17 8.93
C SER A 334 15.40 -2.37 8.31
N VAL A 335 15.11 -1.41 7.41
CA VAL A 335 16.14 -0.58 6.76
C VAL A 335 16.94 0.27 7.76
N PRO A 336 16.32 0.90 8.78
CA PRO A 336 17.06 1.63 9.81
C PRO A 336 18.05 0.78 10.61
N LEU A 337 17.83 -0.54 10.74
CA LEU A 337 18.67 -1.44 11.54
C LEU A 337 20.04 -1.75 10.91
N ILE A 338 20.23 -1.42 9.63
CA ILE A 338 21.46 -1.71 8.89
C ILE A 338 22.43 -0.50 8.92
N VAL A 339 21.96 0.65 9.42
CA VAL A 339 22.74 1.89 9.46
C VAL A 339 23.47 2.09 10.80
N GLU A 340 23.18 1.25 11.80
CA GLU A 340 23.98 1.08 13.03
C GLU A 340 24.98 -0.06 12.88
#